data_AF-A0A4P5U010-F1
#
_entry.id   AF-A0A4P5U010-F1
#
_cell.length_a   1.000
_cell.length_b   1.000
_cell.length_c   1.000
_cell.angle_alpha   90.00
_cell.angle_beta   90.00
_cell.angle_gamma   90.00
#
_symmetry.space_group_name_H-M   'P 1'
#
loop_
_entity.id
_entity.type
_entity.pdbx_description
1 polymer ?
#
loop_
_entity_poly.entity_id
_entity_poly.type
_entity_poly.pdbx_seq_one_letter_code
_entity_poly.pdbx_strand_id
1 'polypeptide(L)'
;MTHLFLAAAMALVVVSAQAQTADAAPPNLADAAAERGRIAAARQAEAARYEQQQASCYARFAVSDCHLANRAHQRALLDLLRRQELAINAAERQQKGAEQLERILGKLPKLEGSTPAP
;
A
#
# COMPACT_ATOMS: atom_id res chain seq x y z
N MET A 1 -16.22 33.31 -24.48
CA MET A 1 -15.72 33.52 -23.09
C MET A 1 -15.90 32.28 -22.21
N THR A 2 -16.93 31.44 -22.42
CA THR A 2 -17.13 30.14 -21.75
C THR A 2 -16.02 29.11 -22.04
N HIS A 3 -15.45 29.09 -23.24
CA HIS A 3 -14.36 28.17 -23.61
C HIS A 3 -13.00 28.47 -22.95
N LEU A 4 -12.76 29.74 -22.56
CA LEU A 4 -11.54 30.14 -21.84
C LEU A 4 -11.56 29.64 -20.39
N PHE A 5 -12.74 29.61 -19.75
CA PHE A 5 -12.91 29.03 -18.41
C PHE A 5 -12.80 27.50 -18.41
N LEU A 6 -13.26 26.82 -19.47
CA LEU A 6 -13.13 25.37 -19.63
C LEU A 6 -11.67 24.91 -19.81
N ALA A 7 -10.86 25.69 -20.53
CA ALA A 7 -9.43 25.39 -20.71
C ALA A 7 -8.61 25.61 -19.43
N ALA A 8 -8.93 26.66 -18.66
CA ALA A 8 -8.25 26.95 -17.39
C ALA A 8 -8.55 25.91 -16.29
N ALA A 9 -9.76 25.34 -16.27
CA ALA A 9 -10.14 24.29 -15.32
C ALA A 9 -9.48 22.93 -15.64
N MET A 10 -9.19 22.64 -16.91
CA MET A 10 -8.59 21.37 -17.32
C MET A 10 -7.07 21.30 -17.09
N ALA A 11 -6.40 22.44 -16.93
CA ALA A 11 -4.96 22.51 -16.64
C ALA A 11 -4.60 22.31 -15.15
N LEU A 12 -5.56 22.39 -14.23
CA LEU A 12 -5.30 22.34 -12.79
C LEU A 12 -5.28 20.92 -12.17
N VAL A 13 -5.59 19.88 -12.96
CA VAL A 13 -5.81 18.51 -12.44
C VAL A 13 -4.53 17.65 -12.39
N VAL A 14 -3.40 18.12 -12.95
CA VAL A 14 -2.23 17.24 -13.17
C VAL A 14 -1.26 17.14 -11.97
N VAL A 15 -1.39 17.95 -10.92
CA VAL A 15 -0.39 17.97 -9.83
C VAL A 15 -1.01 17.56 -8.50
N SER A 16 -1.17 16.25 -8.28
CA SER A 16 -1.35 15.67 -6.94
C SER A 16 -0.89 14.22 -6.86
N ALA A 17 0.27 13.90 -7.43
CA ALA A 17 0.98 12.65 -7.10
C ALA A 17 1.85 12.85 -5.85
N GLN A 18 1.22 13.19 -4.72
CA GLN A 18 1.94 13.16 -3.44
C GLN A 18 2.00 11.70 -2.96
N ALA A 19 3.14 11.06 -3.20
CA ALA A 19 3.53 9.87 -2.48
C ALA A 19 3.63 10.25 -1.00
N GLN A 20 2.64 9.86 -0.19
CA GLN A 20 2.70 10.01 1.26
C GLN A 20 3.78 9.07 1.78
N THR A 21 5.01 9.57 1.90
CA THR A 21 6.04 8.96 2.73
C THR A 21 5.65 9.21 4.17
N ALA A 22 4.93 8.25 4.77
CA ALA A 22 4.80 8.24 6.21
C ALA A 22 6.21 8.03 6.79
N ASP A 23 6.69 8.99 7.60
CA ASP A 23 7.92 8.94 8.40
C ASP A 23 7.86 7.87 9.51
N ALA A 24 7.28 6.71 9.22
CA ALA A 24 7.33 5.55 10.09
C ALA A 24 8.71 4.90 9.94
N ALA A 25 9.31 4.54 11.08
CA ALA A 25 10.51 3.72 11.08
C ALA A 25 10.29 2.50 10.16
N PRO A 26 11.27 2.15 9.30
CA PRO A 26 11.09 1.06 8.35
C PRO A 26 10.72 -0.22 9.11
N PRO A 27 9.70 -0.96 8.66
CA PRO A 27 9.26 -2.17 9.34
C PRO A 27 10.42 -3.16 9.45
N ASN A 28 10.53 -3.82 10.60
CA ASN A 28 11.51 -4.88 10.80
C ASN A 28 11.17 -6.05 9.87
N LEU A 29 12.04 -6.29 8.88
CA LEU A 29 11.79 -7.33 7.88
C LEU A 29 12.01 -8.75 8.40
N ALA A 30 12.66 -8.93 9.55
CA ALA A 30 12.74 -10.22 10.22
C ALA A 30 11.35 -10.79 10.55
N ASP A 31 10.39 -9.91 10.86
CA ASP A 31 9.02 -10.29 11.23
C ASP A 31 8.02 -10.15 10.07
N ALA A 32 8.48 -9.81 8.85
CA ALA A 32 7.60 -9.50 7.73
C ALA A 32 6.63 -10.63 7.36
N ALA A 33 7.06 -11.89 7.46
CA ALA A 33 6.21 -13.04 7.19
C ALA A 33 5.10 -13.19 8.24
N ALA A 34 5.43 -13.03 9.52
CA ALA A 34 4.47 -13.08 10.62
C ALA A 34 3.45 -11.95 10.50
N GLU A 35 3.92 -10.75 10.17
CA GLU A 35 3.07 -9.57 10.01
C GLU A 35 2.12 -9.70 8.80
N ARG A 36 2.59 -10.26 7.68
CA ARG A 36 1.70 -10.64 6.57
C ARG A 36 0.65 -11.65 6.98
N GLY A 37 1.02 -12.66 7.77
CA GLY A 37 0.09 -13.61 8.34
C GLY A 37 -0.98 -12.92 9.19
N ARG A 38 -0.58 -11.98 10.04
CA ARG A 38 -1.49 -11.17 10.86
C ARG A 38 -2.44 -10.33 9.99
N ILE A 39 -1.93 -9.67 8.94
CA ILE A 39 -2.74 -8.88 8.00
C ILE A 39 -3.75 -9.77 7.27
N ALA A 40 -3.34 -10.96 6.82
CA ALA A 40 -4.21 -11.92 6.14
C ALA A 40 -5.33 -12.41 7.08
N ALA A 41 -4.97 -12.79 8.32
CA ALA A 41 -5.95 -13.18 9.34
C ALA A 41 -6.92 -12.03 9.67
N ALA A 42 -6.42 -10.80 9.79
CA ALA A 42 -7.25 -9.61 10.03
C ALA A 42 -8.24 -9.35 8.88
N ARG A 43 -7.83 -9.54 7.62
CA ARG A 43 -8.74 -9.45 6.46
C ARG A 43 -9.85 -10.50 6.51
N GLN A 44 -9.51 -11.74 6.89
CA GLN A 44 -10.49 -12.81 7.02
C GLN A 44 -11.47 -12.55 8.17
N ALA A 45 -10.96 -12.11 9.33
CA ALA A 45 -11.79 -11.74 10.47
C ALA A 45 -12.73 -10.57 10.13
N GLU A 46 -12.24 -9.56 9.40
CA GLU A 46 -13.05 -8.46 8.89
C GLU A 46 -14.17 -8.93 7.96
N ALA A 47 -13.86 -9.83 7.03
CA ALA A 47 -14.85 -10.39 6.12
C ALA A 47 -15.95 -11.15 6.87
N ALA A 48 -15.58 -12.02 7.81
CA ALA A 48 -16.53 -12.74 8.64
C ALA A 48 -17.41 -11.79 9.48
N ARG A 49 -16.80 -10.77 10.11
CA ARG A 49 -17.54 -9.77 10.88
C ARG A 49 -18.49 -8.98 9.98
N TYR A 50 -18.05 -8.59 8.78
CA TYR A 50 -18.87 -7.83 7.84
C TYR A 50 -20.11 -8.61 7.42
N GLU A 51 -19.97 -9.90 7.07
CA GLU A 51 -21.10 -10.78 6.74
C GLU A 51 -22.10 -10.90 7.91
N GLN A 52 -21.61 -11.14 9.13
CA GLN A 52 -22.46 -11.21 10.32
C GLN A 52 -23.20 -9.89 10.56
N GLN A 53 -22.49 -8.76 10.44
CA GLN A 53 -23.08 -7.45 10.65
C GLN A 53 -24.09 -7.08 9.55
N GLN A 54 -23.86 -7.48 8.30
CA GLN A 54 -24.84 -7.29 7.23
C GLN A 54 -26.16 -8.02 7.54
N ALA A 55 -26.10 -9.27 7.99
CA ALA A 55 -27.28 -10.01 8.40
C ALA A 55 -28.01 -9.33 9.58
N SER A 56 -27.25 -8.83 10.56
CA SER A 56 -27.83 -8.13 11.71
C SER A 56 -28.53 -6.81 11.33
N CYS A 57 -28.17 -6.17 10.22
CA CYS A 57 -28.77 -4.90 9.81
C CYS A 57 -30.26 -5.03 9.52
N TYR A 58 -30.72 -6.19 9.04
CA TYR A 58 -32.13 -6.41 8.72
C TYR A 58 -33.04 -6.39 9.95
N ALA A 59 -32.50 -6.60 11.16
CA ALA A 59 -33.26 -6.50 12.40
C ALA A 59 -33.42 -5.04 12.89
N ARG A 60 -32.84 -4.05 12.20
CA ARG A 60 -32.85 -2.65 12.62
C ARG A 60 -33.85 -1.84 11.83
N PHE A 61 -34.45 -0.83 12.45
CA PHE A 61 -35.34 0.10 11.74
C PHE A 61 -34.60 0.93 10.66
N ALA A 62 -33.37 1.36 10.95
CA ALA A 62 -32.51 2.10 10.02
C ALA A 62 -31.55 1.18 9.26
N VAL A 63 -32.09 0.24 8.46
CA VAL A 63 -31.30 -0.77 7.74
C VAL A 63 -30.26 -0.13 6.80
N SER A 64 -30.67 0.91 6.05
CA SER A 64 -29.79 1.62 5.11
C SER A 64 -28.58 2.25 5.81
N ASP A 65 -28.81 2.97 6.92
CA ASP A 65 -27.75 3.59 7.70
C ASP A 65 -26.81 2.56 8.32
N CYS A 66 -27.36 1.41 8.75
CA CYS A 66 -26.57 0.28 9.21
C CYS A 66 -25.62 -0.25 8.12
N HIS A 67 -26.11 -0.47 6.90
CA HIS A 67 -25.26 -0.91 5.80
C HIS A 67 -24.16 0.11 5.49
N LEU A 68 -24.50 1.40 5.46
CA LEU A 68 -23.51 2.45 5.18
C LEU A 68 -22.41 2.50 6.26
N ALA A 69 -22.80 2.41 7.54
CA ALA A 69 -21.85 2.35 8.64
C ALA A 69 -20.93 1.12 8.55
N ASN A 70 -21.49 -0.06 8.25
CA ASN A 70 -20.69 -1.29 8.08
C ASN A 70 -19.69 -1.17 6.92
N ARG A 71 -20.09 -0.59 5.79
CA ARG A 71 -19.20 -0.33 4.65
C ARG A 71 -18.15 0.71 4.96
N ALA A 72 -18.48 1.74 5.74
CA ALA A 72 -17.51 2.75 6.17
C ALA A 72 -16.45 2.13 7.08
N HIS A 73 -16.86 1.33 8.07
CA HIS A 73 -15.96 0.61 8.96
C HIS A 73 -15.05 -0.35 8.19
N GLN A 74 -15.62 -1.18 7.31
CA GLN A 74 -14.85 -2.13 6.51
C GLN A 74 -13.79 -1.43 5.67
N ARG A 75 -14.16 -0.35 4.96
CA ARG A 75 -13.19 0.43 4.17
C ARG A 75 -12.06 0.98 5.04
N ALA A 76 -12.38 1.59 6.17
CA ALA A 76 -11.37 2.17 7.06
C ALA A 76 -10.35 1.12 7.54
N LEU A 77 -10.83 -0.07 7.95
CA LEU A 77 -9.93 -1.14 8.39
C LEU A 77 -9.09 -1.69 7.24
N LEU A 78 -9.71 -1.97 6.08
CA LEU A 78 -8.99 -2.51 4.93
C LEU A 78 -7.95 -1.52 4.40
N ASP A 79 -8.23 -0.22 4.45
CA ASP A 79 -7.26 0.83 4.09
C ASP A 79 -6.08 0.85 5.06
N LEU A 80 -6.33 0.71 6.37
CA LEU A 80 -5.26 0.59 7.37
C LEU A 80 -4.39 -0.65 7.13
N LEU A 81 -5.01 -1.80 6.87
CA LEU A 81 -4.30 -3.05 6.55
C LEU A 81 -3.50 -2.93 5.25
N ARG A 82 -4.05 -2.26 4.24
CA ARG A 82 -3.35 -1.99 2.97
C ARG A 82 -2.12 -1.11 3.18
N ARG A 83 -2.20 -0.07 4.00
CA ARG A 83 -1.04 0.80 4.30
C ARG A 83 0.09 0.02 4.99
N GLN A 84 -0.25 -0.86 5.94
CA GLN A 84 0.74 -1.72 6.59
C GLN A 84 1.44 -2.64 5.58
N GLU A 85 0.67 -3.29 4.70
CA GLU A 85 1.24 -4.15 3.65
C GLU A 85 2.13 -3.37 2.66
N LEU A 86 1.73 -2.14 2.30
CA LEU A 86 2.54 -1.27 1.45
C LEU A 86 3.86 -0.87 2.10
N ALA A 87 3.87 -0.62 3.42
CA ALA A 87 5.09 -0.31 4.16
C ALA A 87 6.08 -1.49 4.13
N ILE A 88 5.60 -2.72 4.37
CA ILE A 88 6.41 -3.94 4.28
C ILE A 88 6.97 -4.10 2.86
N ASN A 89 6.12 -3.96 1.85
CA ASN A 89 6.53 -4.09 0.44
C ASN A 89 7.55 -3.02 0.04
N ALA A 90 7.44 -1.79 0.57
CA ALA A 90 8.40 -0.73 0.33
C ALA A 90 9.76 -1.04 0.95
N ALA A 91 9.77 -1.49 2.21
CA ALA A 91 11.00 -1.87 2.90
C ALA A 91 11.72 -3.03 2.19
N GLU A 92 10.99 -4.05 1.73
CA GLU A 92 11.60 -5.15 0.97
C GLU A 92 12.19 -4.71 -0.37
N ARG A 93 11.52 -3.80 -1.08
CA ARG A 93 12.08 -3.24 -2.32
C ARG A 93 13.38 -2.49 -2.05
N GLN A 94 13.45 -1.74 -0.95
CA GLN A 94 14.66 -1.03 -0.54
C GLN A 94 15.80 -2.02 -0.23
N GLN A 95 15.55 -3.08 0.55
CA GLN A 95 16.57 -4.09 0.85
C GLN A 95 17.08 -4.80 -0.41
N LYS A 96 16.18 -5.27 -1.27
CA LYS A 96 16.56 -5.93 -2.53
C LYS A 96 17.37 -5.01 -3.44
N GLY A 97 17.04 -3.71 -3.45
CA GLY A 97 17.82 -2.69 -4.17
C GLY A 97 19.23 -2.55 -3.62
N ALA A 98 19.39 -2.47 -2.29
CA ALA A 98 20.69 -2.40 -1.63
C ALA A 98 21.54 -3.65 -1.91
N GLU A 99 20.96 -4.85 -1.75
CA GLU A 99 21.65 -6.11 -2.05
C GLU A 99 22.10 -6.20 -3.53
N GLN A 100 21.27 -5.72 -4.46
CA GLN A 100 21.64 -5.70 -5.88
C GLN A 100 22.78 -4.72 -6.14
N LEU A 101 22.80 -3.56 -5.48
CA LEU A 101 23.88 -2.60 -5.60
C LEU A 101 25.20 -3.18 -5.08
N GLU A 102 25.18 -3.83 -3.91
CA GLU A 102 26.34 -4.54 -3.36
C GLU A 102 26.87 -5.61 -4.31
N ARG A 103 25.98 -6.41 -4.93
CA ARG A 103 26.37 -7.41 -5.93
C ARG A 103 27.03 -6.80 -7.17
N ILE A 104 26.57 -5.64 -7.62
CA ILE A 104 27.16 -4.95 -8.77
C ILE A 104 28.53 -4.39 -8.39
N LEU A 105 28.62 -3.68 -7.26
CA LEU A 105 29.87 -3.10 -6.78
C LEU A 105 30.93 -4.17 -6.51
N GLY A 106 30.56 -5.33 -5.96
CA GLY A 106 31.48 -6.44 -5.77
C GLY A 106 31.98 -7.08 -7.07
N LYS A 107 31.25 -6.93 -8.19
CA LYS A 107 31.65 -7.44 -9.51
C LYS A 107 32.48 -6.44 -10.32
N LEU A 108 32.32 -5.13 -10.09
CA LEU A 108 33.03 -4.08 -10.82
C LEU A 108 34.57 -4.26 -10.83
N PRO A 109 35.24 -4.54 -9.69
CA PRO A 109 36.69 -4.78 -9.68
C PRO A 109 37.13 -5.97 -10.55
N LYS A 110 36.27 -6.97 -10.73
CA LYS A 110 36.54 -8.15 -11.54
C LYS A 110 36.39 -7.89 -13.04
N LEU A 111 35.52 -6.95 -13.41
CA LEU A 111 35.28 -6.55 -14.80
C LEU A 111 36.41 -5.63 -15.31
N GLU A 112 36.91 -4.72 -14.47
CA GLU A 112 38.05 -3.85 -14.82
C GLU A 112 39.32 -4.67 -15.13
N GLY A 113 39.55 -5.78 -14.41
CA GLY A 113 40.65 -6.71 -14.65
C GLY A 113 40.47 -7.69 -15.82
N SER A 114 39.28 -7.77 -16.44
CA SER A 114 38.99 -8.71 -17.54
C SER A 114 39.04 -8.09 -18.93
N THR A 115 39.44 -6.82 -19.05
CA THR A 115 39.60 -6.16 -20.34
C THR A 115 40.68 -6.88 -21.16
N PRO A 116 40.35 -7.58 -22.26
CA PRO A 116 41.39 -8.18 -23.09
C PRO A 116 42.20 -7.04 -23.72
N ALA A 117 43.53 -7.09 -23.52
CA ALA A 117 44.48 -6.24 -24.24
C ALA A 117 44.30 -6.44 -25.77
N PRO A 118 44.54 -5.40 -26.59
CA PRO A 118 44.17 -5.38 -28.02
C PRO A 118 44.78 -6.52 -28.83
#